data_AF-A0A511AQ11-F1
#
_entry.id   AF-A0A511AQ11-F1
#
_cell.length_a   1.000
_cell.length_b   1.000
_cell.length_c   1.000
_cell.angle_alpha   90.00
_cell.angle_beta   90.00
_cell.angle_gamma   90.00
#
_symmetry.space_group_name_H-M   'P 1'
#
loop_
_entity.id
_entity.type
_entity.pdbx_description
1 polymer ?
#
loop_
_entity_poly.entity_id
_entity_poly.type
_entity_poly.pdbx_seq_one_letter_code
_entity_poly.pdbx_strand_id
1 'polypeptide(L)' 'MRPNMGDHIMPHHVPQAGEPSLPELEEDETIAPRPEEEIADLLRAKPDLEDHSRRRG' A
#
# COMPACT_ATOMS: atom_id res chain seq x y z
N MET A 1 -22.83 -0.48 -8.68
CA MET A 1 -21.55 -0.68 -9.41
C MET A 1 -20.44 -0.55 -8.38
N ARG A 2 -19.66 -1.60 -8.13
CA ARG A 2 -18.45 -1.51 -7.28
C ARG A 2 -17.30 -1.02 -8.15
N PRO A 3 -16.43 -0.11 -7.69
CA PRO A 3 -15.25 0.25 -8.47
C PRO A 3 -14.39 -1.00 -8.62
N ASN A 4 -13.93 -1.21 -9.85
CA ASN A 4 -12.99 -2.25 -10.22
C ASN A 4 -11.70 -1.98 -9.42
N MET A 5 -11.42 -2.78 -8.38
CA MET A 5 -10.05 -2.93 -7.87
C MET A 5 -9.24 -3.59 -8.99
N GLY A 6 -8.86 -2.80 -9.98
CA GLY A 6 -7.84 -3.20 -10.93
C GLY A 6 -6.58 -3.41 -10.14
N ASP A 7 -6.27 -4.67 -9.87
CA ASP A 7 -4.97 -5.25 -10.13
C ASP A 7 -3.89 -4.17 -10.31
N HIS A 8 -3.21 -3.79 -9.22
CA HIS A 8 -1.91 -3.13 -9.26
C HIS A 8 -0.85 -4.10 -9.82
N ILE A 9 -1.14 -4.73 -10.96
CA ILE A 9 -0.15 -5.45 -11.73
C ILE A 9 0.53 -4.36 -12.54
N MET A 10 1.50 -3.68 -11.90
CA MET A 10 2.45 -2.87 -12.65
C MET A 10 3.07 -3.80 -13.69
N PRO A 11 2.88 -3.57 -15.00
CA PRO A 11 3.56 -4.38 -16.00
C PRO A 11 5.06 -4.25 -15.75
N HIS A 12 5.78 -5.38 -15.78
CA HIS A 12 7.23 -5.38 -15.61
C HIS A 12 7.87 -4.59 -16.76
N HIS A 13 8.14 -3.31 -16.52
CA HIS A 13 8.68 -2.38 -17.51
C HIS A 13 10.20 -2.48 -17.50
N VAL A 14 10.77 -2.88 -18.64
CA VAL A 14 12.21 -2.80 -18.87
C VAL A 14 12.47 -1.44 -19.54
N PRO A 15 13.23 -0.52 -18.90
CA PRO A 15 13.48 0.80 -19.46
C PRO A 15 14.16 0.74 -20.83
N GLN A 16 13.75 1.60 -21.75
CA GLN A 16 14.40 1.78 -23.06
C GLN A 16 15.72 2.55 -22.93
N ALA A 17 16.52 2.55 -24.00
CA ALA A 17 17.75 3.32 -24.05
C ALA A 17 17.45 4.83 -23.96
N GLY A 18 17.83 5.46 -22.84
CA GLY A 18 17.59 6.87 -22.55
C GLY A 18 16.50 7.11 -21.50
N GLU A 19 15.76 6.08 -21.11
CA GLU A 19 14.85 6.14 -19.96
C GLU A 19 15.63 5.90 -18.65
N PRO A 20 15.22 6.54 -17.55
CA PRO A 20 15.86 6.32 -16.26
C PRO A 20 15.69 4.85 -15.84
N SER A 21 16.81 4.23 -15.44
CA SER A 21 16.79 2.85 -14.95
C SER A 21 16.10 2.71 -13.59
N LEU A 22 15.92 3.82 -12.88
CA LEU A 22 15.22 3.89 -11.61
C LEU A 22 13.89 4.61 -11.82
N PRO A 23 12.79 4.11 -11.25
CA PRO A 23 11.54 4.87 -11.18
C PRO A 23 11.78 6.22 -10.52
N GLU A 24 11.04 7.22 -10.98
CA GLU A 24 11.01 8.52 -10.32
C GLU A 24 10.27 8.39 -8.99
N LEU A 25 10.76 9.10 -7.98
CA LEU A 25 10.12 9.17 -6.66
C LEU A 25 8.82 9.98 -6.79
N GLU A 26 7.77 9.56 -6.10
CA GLU A 26 6.52 10.34 -6.02
C GLU A 26 6.76 11.65 -5.24
N GLU A 27 6.00 12.71 -5.54
CA GLU A 27 6.21 14.03 -4.91
C GLU A 27 6.08 13.99 -3.38
N ASP A 28 5.28 13.05 -2.86
CA ASP A 28 5.00 12.85 -1.45
C ASP A 28 5.95 11.88 -0.75
N GLU A 29 6.88 11.25 -1.46
CA GLU A 29 7.78 10.24 -0.87
C GLU A 29 8.72 10.82 0.20
N THR A 30 9.04 12.10 0.11
CA THR A 30 9.82 12.82 1.13
C THR A 30 8.97 13.60 2.11
N ILE A 31 7.66 13.62 1.92
CA ILE A 31 6.71 14.29 2.80
C ILE A 31 6.41 13.33 3.95
N ALA A 32 6.51 13.84 5.17
CA ALA A 32 6.14 13.06 6.35
C ALA A 32 4.65 12.64 6.25
N PRO A 33 4.28 11.44 6.75
CA PRO A 33 2.89 11.00 6.80
C PRO A 33 2.00 12.06 7.44
N ARG A 34 0.74 12.14 7.01
CA ARG A 34 -0.20 13.06 7.64
C ARG A 34 -0.47 12.63 9.08
N PRO A 35 -0.71 13.56 10.02
CA PRO A 35 -0.95 13.22 11.42
C PRO A 35 -2.09 12.19 11.61
N GLU A 36 -3.13 12.25 10.80
CA GLU A 36 -4.26 11.32 10.86
C GLU A 36 -3.88 9.88 10.46
N GLU A 37 -2.91 9.73 9.54
CA GLU A 37 -2.41 8.44 9.07
C GLU A 37 -1.54 7.77 10.15
N GLU A 38 -0.67 8.53 10.80
CA GLU A 38 0.14 8.04 11.92
C GLU A 38 -0.74 7.51 13.06
N ILE A 39 -1.85 8.20 13.37
CA ILE A 39 -2.82 7.74 14.38
C ILE A 39 -3.50 6.43 13.94
N ALA A 40 -3.88 6.30 12.67
CA ALA A 40 -4.51 5.09 12.15
C ALA A 40 -3.58 3.87 12.27
N ASP A 41 -2.28 4.05 12.00
CA ASP A 41 -1.26 3.02 12.18
C ASP A 41 -1.11 2.59 13.64
N LEU A 42 -1.06 3.54 14.58
CA LEU A 42 -1.02 3.23 16.01
C LEU A 42 -2.25 2.45 16.49
N LEU A 43 -3.43 2.78 15.96
CA LEU A 43 -4.67 2.07 16.29
C LEU A 43 -4.70 0.65 15.69
N ARG A 44 -4.12 0.47 14.50
CA ARG A 44 -3.99 -0.81 13.81
C ARG A 44 -2.88 -1.70 14.40
N ALA A 45 -1.83 -1.11 14.97
CA ALA A 45 -0.66 -1.84 15.46
C ALA A 45 -0.96 -2.82 16.61
N LYS A 46 -2.16 -2.74 17.21
CA LYS A 46 -2.61 -3.73 18.18
C LYS A 46 -2.99 -5.02 17.45
N PRO A 47 -2.26 -6.14 17.67
CA PRO A 47 -2.66 -7.41 17.09
C PRO A 47 -4.05 -7.78 17.59
N ASP A 48 -4.89 -8.25 16.68
CA ASP A 48 -6.17 -8.85 17.06
C ASP A 48 -5.89 -10.19 17.75
N LEU A 49 -6.11 -10.23 19.07
CA LEU A 49 -5.90 -11.41 19.90
C LEU A 49 -7.17 -12.26 20.03
N GLU A 50 -8.26 -11.87 19.38
CA GLU A 50 -9.50 -12.62 19.42
C GLU A 50 -9.35 -13.96 18.67
N ASP A 51 -9.81 -15.04 19.31
CA ASP A 51 -9.78 -16.39 18.75
C ASP A 51 -10.88 -16.58 17.70
N HIS A 52 -10.53 -16.34 16.44
CA HIS A 52 -11.43 -16.50 15.28
C HIS A 52 -11.57 -17.94 14.79
N SER A 53 -11.00 -18.93 15.50
CA SER A 53 -11.05 -20.34 15.07
C SER A 53 -12.46 -20.91 14.95
N ARG A 54 -13.42 -20.33 15.67
CA ARG A 54 -14.82 -20.81 15.74
C ARG A 54 -15.70 -20.35 14.58
N ARG A 55 -15.19 -19.54 13.64
CA ARG A 55 -15.97 -19.04 12.49
C ARG A 55 -16.00 -19.99 11.30
N ARG A 56 -15.38 -21.17 11.41
CA ARG A 56 -15.57 -22.29 10.48
C ARG A 56 -16.32 -23.42 11.18
N GLY A 57 -17.65 -23.32 11.17
CA GLY A 57 -18.59 -24.39 11.50
C GLY A 57 -19.64 -24.46 10.43
#